data_AF-A0A914J7M0-F1
#
_entry.id   AF-A0A914J7M0-F1
#
_cell.length_a   1.000
_cell.length_b   1.000
_cell.length_c   1.000
_cell.angle_alpha   90.00
_cell.angle_beta   90.00
_cell.angle_gamma   90.00
#
_symmetry.space_group_name_H-M   'P 1'
#
loop_
_entity.id
_entity.type
_entity.pdbx_description
1 polymer ?
#
loop_
_entity_poly.entity_id
_entity_poly.type
_entity_poly.pdbx_seq_one_letter_code
_entity_poly.pdbx_strand_id
1 'polypeptide(L)'
;MANTIIGLLGQFEQEYSVNTAEITAKIGQLSTVPKSDRPAAIKEVRNLLNEVNSLLEQMDLSVRDLEDQSPARQKYENRVTSYKTDKKLLDAELERAVGRLRKSDDRAELFETEEDDHMQQTLINNTETLERSSRKIRDAYHVAVETEQIGADVLQDLSRQRETINRARDRLREGDIDLSRSNQIASNMLHRIIQSRLILLILFFVLMILLLVFIYYAI
;
A
#
# COMPACT_ATOMS: atom_id res chain seq x y z
N MET A 1 -0.43 20.34 -15.77
CA MET A 1 -1.21 19.20 -15.24
C MET A 1 -0.46 18.46 -14.13
N ALA A 2 0.82 18.11 -14.30
CA ALA A 2 1.62 17.43 -13.26
C ALA A 2 1.65 18.14 -11.88
N ASN A 3 1.82 19.48 -11.83
CA ASN A 3 1.81 20.22 -10.55
C ASN A 3 0.46 20.17 -9.80
N THR A 4 -0.65 20.01 -10.53
CA THR A 4 -1.99 19.90 -9.93
C THR A 4 -2.18 18.52 -9.29
N ILE A 5 -1.70 17.46 -9.95
CA ILE A 5 -1.74 16.08 -9.43
C ILE A 5 -0.84 15.96 -8.20
N ILE A 6 0.35 16.58 -8.21
CA ILE A 6 1.25 16.61 -7.06
C ILE A 6 0.61 17.33 -5.86
N GLY A 7 -0.14 18.41 -6.10
CA GLY A 7 -0.91 19.09 -5.06
C GLY A 7 -2.02 18.23 -4.46
N LEU A 8 -2.76 17.49 -5.31
CA LEU A 8 -3.80 16.57 -4.88
C LEU A 8 -3.24 15.40 -4.06
N LEU A 9 -2.11 14.83 -4.49
CA LEU A 9 -1.41 13.78 -3.74
C LEU A 9 -0.93 14.28 -2.36
N GLY A 10 -0.56 15.54 -2.25
CA GLY A 10 -0.25 16.17 -0.96
C GLY A 10 -1.47 16.27 -0.03
N GLN A 11 -2.66 16.57 -0.57
CA GLN A 11 -3.89 16.57 0.21
C GLN A 11 -4.25 15.16 0.69
N PHE A 12 -4.12 14.15 -0.18
CA PHE A 12 -4.34 12.76 0.21
C PHE A 12 -3.37 12.28 1.30
N GLU A 13 -2.09 12.70 1.27
CA GLU A 13 -1.14 12.40 2.35
C GLU A 13 -1.58 12.99 3.69
N GLN A 14 -2.12 14.22 3.68
CA GLN A 14 -2.62 14.88 4.88
C GLN A 14 -3.86 14.14 5.43
N GLU A 15 -4.80 13.80 4.56
CA GLU A 15 -6.02 13.08 4.92
C GLU A 15 -5.70 11.67 5.46
N TYR A 16 -4.77 10.95 4.82
CA TYR A 16 -4.25 9.67 5.31
C TYR A 16 -3.69 9.79 6.74
N SER A 17 -2.87 10.82 7.00
CA SER A 17 -2.29 11.05 8.32
C SER A 17 -3.35 11.33 9.40
N VAL A 18 -4.42 12.05 9.06
CA VAL A 18 -5.52 12.35 9.99
C VAL A 18 -6.31 11.08 10.30
N ASN A 19 -6.72 10.36 9.25
CA ASN A 19 -7.53 9.14 9.39
C ASN A 19 -6.77 8.04 10.13
N THR A 20 -5.48 7.85 9.87
CA THR A 20 -4.66 6.86 10.60
C THR A 20 -4.52 7.21 12.08
N ALA A 21 -4.31 8.49 12.42
CA ALA A 21 -4.26 8.94 13.82
C ALA A 21 -5.60 8.70 14.54
N GLU A 22 -6.73 8.97 13.86
CA GLU A 22 -8.06 8.71 14.39
C GLU A 22 -8.33 7.21 14.60
N ILE A 23 -7.94 6.36 13.63
CA ILE A 23 -8.03 4.90 13.75
C ILE A 23 -7.24 4.41 14.96
N THR A 24 -5.97 4.81 15.11
CA THR A 24 -5.15 4.40 16.26
C THR A 24 -5.75 4.86 17.58
N ALA A 25 -6.26 6.10 17.65
CA ALA A 25 -6.91 6.63 18.84
C ALA A 25 -8.18 5.82 19.20
N LYS A 26 -9.04 5.52 18.22
CA LYS A 26 -10.27 4.74 18.44
C LYS A 26 -9.98 3.28 18.77
N ILE A 27 -8.95 2.66 18.20
CA ILE A 27 -8.47 1.32 18.58
C ILE A 27 -8.03 1.30 20.04
N GLY A 28 -7.33 2.33 20.51
CA GLY A 28 -6.95 2.47 21.92
C GLY A 28 -8.16 2.64 22.84
N GLN A 29 -9.12 3.47 22.44
CA GLN A 29 -10.37 3.70 23.18
C GLN A 29 -11.31 2.48 23.18
N LEU A 30 -11.16 1.56 22.24
CA LEU A 30 -11.94 0.32 22.19
C LEU A 30 -11.87 -0.49 23.50
N SER A 31 -10.78 -0.35 24.24
CA SER A 31 -10.57 -1.00 25.55
C SER A 31 -11.33 -0.34 26.71
N THR A 32 -11.67 0.95 26.58
CA THR A 32 -12.34 1.75 27.61
C THR A 32 -13.85 1.89 27.38
N VAL A 33 -14.33 1.58 26.16
CA VAL A 33 -15.76 1.66 25.80
C VAL A 33 -16.57 0.54 26.46
N PRO A 34 -17.76 0.85 27.03
CA PRO A 34 -18.65 -0.13 27.64
C PRO A 34 -19.12 -1.21 26.64
N LYS A 35 -19.38 -2.43 27.14
CA LYS A 35 -19.65 -3.62 26.31
C LYS A 35 -20.78 -3.44 25.29
N SER A 36 -21.78 -2.62 25.61
CA SER A 36 -22.91 -2.29 24.73
C SER A 36 -22.49 -1.54 23.45
N ASP A 37 -21.46 -0.71 23.56
CA ASP A 37 -21.08 0.27 22.54
C ASP A 37 -19.84 -0.18 21.75
N ARG A 38 -19.12 -1.20 22.25
CA ARG A 38 -18.00 -1.87 21.55
C ARG A 38 -18.33 -2.28 20.11
N PRO A 39 -19.46 -2.95 19.77
CA PRO A 39 -19.75 -3.30 18.39
C PRO A 39 -19.96 -2.08 17.49
N ALA A 40 -20.53 -0.99 18.01
CA ALA A 40 -20.68 0.27 17.27
C ALA A 40 -19.31 0.93 17.03
N ALA A 41 -18.46 0.98 18.06
CA ALA A 41 -17.10 1.51 17.95
C ALA A 41 -16.22 0.69 16.98
N ILE A 42 -16.32 -0.65 17.00
CA ILE A 42 -15.63 -1.53 16.04
C ILE A 42 -16.10 -1.25 14.61
N LYS A 43 -17.41 -1.10 14.40
CA LYS A 43 -17.97 -0.77 13.09
C LYS A 43 -17.47 0.59 12.60
N GLU A 44 -17.37 1.58 13.48
CA GLU A 44 -16.84 2.90 13.16
C GLU A 44 -15.37 2.84 12.72
N VAL A 45 -14.52 2.12 13.47
CA VAL A 45 -13.11 1.92 13.09
C VAL A 45 -12.98 1.19 11.75
N ARG A 46 -13.84 0.18 11.49
CA ARG A 46 -13.88 -0.51 10.20
C ARG A 46 -14.28 0.41 9.05
N ASN A 47 -15.22 1.32 9.29
CA ASN A 47 -15.60 2.33 8.29
C ASN A 47 -14.43 3.26 7.97
N LEU A 48 -13.69 3.74 8.98
CA LEU A 48 -12.50 4.57 8.77
C LEU A 48 -11.39 3.80 8.03
N LEU A 49 -11.19 2.51 8.32
CA LEU A 49 -10.24 1.67 7.58
C LEU A 49 -10.64 1.49 6.10
N ASN A 50 -11.94 1.42 5.82
CA ASN A 50 -12.46 1.37 4.45
C ASN A 50 -12.28 2.71 3.73
N GLU A 51 -12.46 3.83 4.42
CA GLU A 51 -12.22 5.18 3.90
C GLU A 51 -10.74 5.39 3.56
N VAL A 52 -9.83 4.96 4.45
CA VAL A 52 -8.39 4.92 4.16
C VAL A 52 -8.08 4.04 2.95
N ASN A 53 -8.75 2.89 2.80
CA ASN A 53 -8.56 2.04 1.62
C ASN A 53 -9.00 2.74 0.33
N SER A 54 -10.16 3.41 0.34
CA SER A 54 -10.63 4.19 -0.82
C SER A 54 -9.67 5.34 -1.16
N LEU A 55 -9.15 6.03 -0.15
CA LEU A 55 -8.16 7.07 -0.32
C LEU A 55 -6.86 6.53 -0.95
N LEU A 56 -6.38 5.37 -0.51
CA LEU A 56 -5.20 4.72 -1.09
C LEU A 56 -5.42 4.28 -2.53
N GLU A 57 -6.62 3.85 -2.90
CA GLU A 57 -6.98 3.55 -4.29
C GLU A 57 -6.99 4.82 -5.16
N GLN A 58 -7.52 5.93 -4.65
CA GLN A 58 -7.51 7.23 -5.34
C GLN A 58 -6.08 7.78 -5.50
N MET A 59 -5.22 7.60 -4.50
CA MET A 59 -3.79 7.91 -4.60
C MET A 59 -3.12 7.06 -5.67
N ASP A 60 -3.38 5.74 -5.72
CA ASP A 60 -2.81 4.82 -6.72
C ASP A 60 -3.18 5.24 -8.16
N LEU A 61 -4.45 5.59 -8.38
CA LEU A 61 -4.94 6.11 -9.66
C LEU A 61 -4.25 7.44 -10.02
N SER A 62 -4.15 8.37 -9.07
CA SER A 62 -3.50 9.66 -9.29
C SER A 62 -2.00 9.54 -9.56
N VAL A 63 -1.33 8.55 -8.95
CA VAL A 63 0.09 8.24 -9.23
C VAL A 63 0.27 7.63 -10.62
N ARG A 64 -0.68 6.81 -11.09
CA ARG A 64 -0.68 6.24 -12.44
C ARG A 64 -0.87 7.29 -13.54
N ASP A 65 -1.58 8.37 -13.25
CA ASP A 65 -1.75 9.51 -14.16
C ASP A 65 -0.47 10.37 -14.32
N LEU A 66 0.58 10.11 -13.52
CA LEU A 66 1.89 10.75 -13.67
C LEU A 66 2.72 10.06 -14.75
N GLU A 67 3.50 10.85 -15.51
CA GLU A 67 4.40 10.35 -16.56
C GLU A 67 5.37 9.28 -16.04
N ASP A 68 5.56 8.20 -16.82
CA ASP A 68 6.31 6.99 -16.46
C ASP A 68 7.79 7.24 -16.07
N GLN A 69 8.38 8.39 -16.45
CA GLN A 69 9.78 8.73 -16.19
C GLN A 69 9.98 9.82 -15.13
N SER A 70 8.93 10.25 -14.42
CA SER A 70 9.07 11.30 -13.41
C SER A 70 9.59 10.75 -12.06
N PRO A 71 10.63 11.36 -11.45
CA PRO A 71 11.08 10.99 -10.11
C PRO A 71 9.99 11.17 -9.04
N ALA A 72 8.97 12.01 -9.31
CA ALA A 72 7.81 12.17 -8.45
C ALA A 72 6.96 10.89 -8.37
N ARG A 73 6.75 10.20 -9.51
CA ARG A 73 5.93 8.98 -9.55
C ARG A 73 6.53 7.90 -8.66
N GLN A 74 7.82 7.64 -8.78
CA GLN A 74 8.49 6.61 -7.98
C GLN A 74 8.47 6.94 -6.47
N LYS A 75 8.57 8.22 -6.11
CA LYS A 75 8.40 8.66 -4.71
C LYS A 75 7.02 8.34 -4.17
N TYR A 76 5.96 8.66 -4.91
CA TYR A 76 4.59 8.44 -4.45
C TYR A 76 4.17 6.97 -4.53
N GLU A 77 4.67 6.20 -5.49
CA GLU A 77 4.45 4.76 -5.59
C GLU A 77 5.04 3.99 -4.39
N ASN A 78 6.26 4.36 -3.97
CA ASN A 78 6.86 3.82 -2.75
C ASN A 78 6.03 4.18 -1.51
N ARG A 79 5.56 5.43 -1.40
CA ARG A 79 4.71 5.88 -0.29
C ARG A 79 3.36 5.17 -0.23
N VAL A 80 2.66 5.03 -1.36
CA VAL A 80 1.39 4.27 -1.45
C VAL A 80 1.61 2.82 -1.03
N THR A 81 2.73 2.21 -1.42
CA THR A 81 3.09 0.84 -0.99
C THR A 81 3.33 0.75 0.52
N SER A 82 4.04 1.73 1.11
CA SER A 82 4.21 1.82 2.55
C SER A 82 2.88 1.99 3.28
N TYR A 83 2.00 2.88 2.81
CA TYR A 83 0.69 3.10 3.41
C TYR A 83 -0.23 1.88 3.31
N LYS A 84 -0.20 1.13 2.20
CA LYS A 84 -0.88 -0.17 2.09
C LYS A 84 -0.38 -1.18 3.13
N THR A 85 0.90 -1.13 3.48
CA THR A 85 1.48 -2.00 4.53
C THR A 85 1.05 -1.57 5.92
N ASP A 86 1.08 -0.26 6.21
CA ASP A 86 0.60 0.29 7.48
C ASP A 86 -0.88 0.00 7.71
N LYS A 87 -1.71 0.13 6.67
CA LYS A 87 -3.15 -0.23 6.74
C LYS A 87 -3.35 -1.69 7.17
N LYS A 88 -2.55 -2.63 6.64
CA LYS A 88 -2.59 -4.04 7.07
C LYS A 88 -2.17 -4.22 8.53
N LEU A 89 -1.23 -3.42 9.02
CA LEU A 89 -0.85 -3.45 10.43
C LEU A 89 -1.99 -2.94 11.32
N LEU A 90 -2.66 -1.87 10.92
CA LEU A 90 -3.83 -1.33 11.62
C LEU A 90 -5.02 -2.31 11.64
N ASP A 91 -5.29 -3.00 10.51
CA ASP A 91 -6.30 -4.08 10.47
C ASP A 91 -5.97 -5.19 11.48
N ALA A 92 -4.70 -5.64 11.52
CA ALA A 92 -4.26 -6.66 12.46
C ALA A 92 -4.31 -6.19 13.92
N GLU A 93 -4.07 -4.90 14.16
CA GLU A 93 -4.17 -4.30 15.50
C GLU A 93 -5.63 -4.25 15.98
N LEU A 94 -6.57 -3.86 15.12
CA LEU A 94 -7.99 -3.89 15.41
C LEU A 94 -8.45 -5.31 15.75
N GLU A 95 -8.13 -6.30 14.93
CA GLU A 95 -8.53 -7.69 15.18
C GLU A 95 -7.91 -8.24 16.48
N ARG A 96 -6.68 -7.88 16.81
CA ARG A 96 -6.07 -8.19 18.11
C ARG A 96 -6.80 -7.51 19.27
N ALA A 97 -7.19 -6.24 19.12
CA ALA A 97 -7.94 -5.52 20.14
C ALA A 97 -9.31 -6.16 20.39
N VAL A 98 -10.05 -6.49 19.31
CA VAL A 98 -11.33 -7.21 19.38
C VAL A 98 -11.18 -8.58 20.02
N GLY A 99 -10.13 -9.34 19.68
CA GLY A 99 -9.85 -10.65 20.27
C GLY A 99 -9.56 -10.58 21.78
N ARG A 100 -8.83 -9.55 22.24
CA ARG A 100 -8.59 -9.31 23.67
C ARG A 100 -9.88 -9.00 24.43
N LEU A 101 -10.77 -8.20 23.84
CA LEU A 101 -12.05 -7.84 24.44
C LEU A 101 -12.96 -9.05 24.61
N ARG A 102 -13.09 -9.89 23.58
CA ARG A 102 -13.85 -11.15 23.63
C ARG A 102 -13.35 -12.08 24.73
N LYS A 103 -12.03 -12.29 24.81
CA LYS A 103 -11.42 -13.16 25.83
C LYS A 103 -11.59 -12.62 27.25
N SER A 104 -11.62 -11.30 27.42
CA SER A 104 -11.89 -10.67 28.72
C SER A 104 -13.35 -10.82 29.14
N ASP A 105 -14.28 -10.80 28.18
CA ASP A 105 -15.70 -10.96 28.45
C ASP A 105 -16.02 -12.41 28.84
N ASP A 106 -15.46 -13.41 28.14
CA ASP A 106 -15.62 -14.83 28.47
C ASP A 106 -15.09 -15.17 29.88
N ARG A 107 -14.01 -14.50 30.32
CA ARG A 107 -13.43 -14.71 31.65
C ARG A 107 -14.20 -13.99 32.76
N ALA A 108 -14.89 -12.91 32.44
CA ALA A 108 -15.71 -12.17 33.40
C ALA A 108 -17.06 -12.87 33.64
N GLU A 109 -17.70 -13.39 32.57
CA GLU A 109 -18.94 -14.17 32.69
C GLU A 109 -18.72 -15.48 33.49
N LEU A 110 -17.52 -16.08 33.37
CA LEU A 110 -17.17 -17.29 34.12
C LEU A 110 -16.93 -17.04 35.62
N PHE A 111 -16.57 -15.82 36.01
CA PHE A 111 -16.46 -15.42 37.42
C PHE A 111 -17.81 -14.98 38.01
N GLU A 112 -18.68 -14.33 37.23
CA GLU A 112 -20.06 -14.00 37.67
C GLU A 112 -20.92 -15.25 37.86
N THR A 113 -20.65 -16.33 37.13
CA THR A 113 -21.41 -17.60 37.24
C THR A 113 -21.02 -18.43 38.48
N GLU A 114 -19.85 -18.17 39.10
CA GLU A 114 -19.38 -18.95 40.26
C GLU A 114 -19.85 -18.40 41.61
N GLU A 115 -20.33 -17.14 41.70
CA GLU A 115 -20.68 -16.53 42.99
C GLU A 115 -22.16 -16.57 43.39
N ASP A 116 -23.14 -16.78 42.49
CA ASP A 116 -24.56 -16.50 42.85
C ASP A 116 -25.61 -17.61 42.59
N ASP A 117 -25.25 -18.82 42.14
CA ASP A 117 -26.30 -19.80 41.79
C ASP A 117 -26.00 -21.27 42.15
N HIS A 118 -25.49 -21.49 43.36
CA HIS A 118 -25.69 -22.76 44.04
C HIS A 118 -27.17 -22.87 44.48
N MET A 119 -27.98 -23.61 43.70
CA MET A 119 -28.78 -24.75 44.19
C MET A 119 -30.26 -24.85 43.74
N GLN A 120 -30.89 -23.88 43.05
CA GLN A 120 -32.34 -24.02 42.75
C GLN A 120 -32.84 -23.75 41.31
N GLN A 121 -32.06 -23.15 40.39
CA GLN A 121 -32.55 -22.84 39.03
C GLN A 121 -32.07 -23.80 37.92
N THR A 122 -31.26 -24.79 38.26
CA THR A 122 -30.48 -25.62 37.33
C THR A 122 -31.31 -26.52 36.38
N LEU A 123 -32.64 -26.58 36.48
CA LEU A 123 -33.43 -27.46 35.60
C LEU A 123 -34.38 -26.74 34.63
N ILE A 124 -34.68 -25.46 34.82
CA ILE A 124 -35.55 -24.69 33.90
C ILE A 124 -34.73 -23.78 32.97
N ASN A 125 -33.60 -23.21 33.44
CA ASN A 125 -32.72 -22.37 32.61
C ASN A 125 -31.84 -23.16 31.62
N ASN A 126 -31.72 -24.47 31.77
CA ASN A 126 -30.88 -25.29 30.91
C ASN A 126 -31.41 -25.39 29.47
N THR A 127 -32.73 -25.30 29.24
CA THR A 127 -33.30 -25.45 27.89
C THR A 127 -33.28 -24.15 27.09
N GLU A 128 -33.55 -23.01 27.73
CA GLU A 128 -33.49 -21.69 27.08
C GLU A 128 -32.05 -21.28 26.74
N THR A 129 -31.11 -21.60 27.62
CA THR A 129 -29.67 -21.39 27.37
C THR A 129 -29.16 -22.26 26.23
N LEU A 130 -29.68 -23.49 26.08
CA LEU A 130 -29.32 -24.37 24.97
C LEU A 130 -29.81 -23.85 23.63
N GLU A 131 -31.03 -23.33 23.56
CA GLU A 131 -31.59 -22.79 22.32
C GLU A 131 -30.86 -21.50 21.90
N ARG A 132 -30.49 -20.66 22.87
CA ARG A 132 -29.71 -19.44 22.63
C ARG A 132 -28.26 -19.74 22.24
N SER A 133 -27.63 -20.73 22.88
CA SER A 133 -26.30 -21.22 22.51
C SER A 133 -26.31 -21.86 21.12
N SER A 134 -27.34 -22.65 20.79
CA SER A 134 -27.52 -23.25 19.46
C SER A 134 -27.65 -22.20 18.36
N ARG A 135 -28.43 -21.12 18.59
CA ARG A 135 -28.52 -19.98 17.66
C ARG A 135 -27.17 -19.26 17.51
N LYS A 136 -26.48 -18.95 18.62
CA LYS A 136 -25.16 -18.31 18.59
C LYS A 136 -24.10 -19.17 17.87
N ILE A 137 -24.11 -20.49 18.05
CA ILE A 137 -23.20 -21.41 17.35
C ILE A 137 -23.51 -21.43 15.85
N ARG A 138 -24.78 -21.43 15.47
CA ARG A 138 -25.18 -21.44 14.05
C ARG A 138 -24.80 -20.13 13.35
N ASP A 139 -24.97 -19.00 14.03
CA ASP A 139 -24.54 -17.69 13.53
C ASP A 139 -23.00 -17.58 13.47
N ALA A 140 -22.30 -18.06 14.51
CA ALA A 140 -20.84 -18.09 14.52
C ALA A 140 -20.26 -19.00 13.44
N TYR A 141 -20.93 -20.13 13.16
CA TYR A 141 -20.57 -21.03 12.06
C TYR A 141 -20.75 -20.34 10.71
N HIS A 142 -21.89 -19.66 10.49
CA HIS A 142 -22.11 -18.91 9.25
C HIS A 142 -21.05 -17.83 9.04
N VAL A 143 -20.77 -17.02 10.07
CA VAL A 143 -19.76 -15.96 10.00
C VAL A 143 -18.35 -16.54 9.78
N ALA A 144 -18.03 -17.69 10.40
CA ALA A 144 -16.75 -18.36 10.19
C ALA A 144 -16.58 -18.87 8.75
N VAL A 145 -17.63 -19.47 8.17
CA VAL A 145 -17.62 -19.95 6.78
C VAL A 145 -17.51 -18.77 5.81
N GLU A 146 -18.24 -17.68 6.06
CA GLU A 146 -18.16 -16.47 5.24
C GLU A 146 -16.76 -15.84 5.33
N THR A 147 -16.13 -15.87 6.51
CA THR A 147 -14.76 -15.42 6.72
C THR A 147 -13.74 -16.34 6.05
N GLU A 148 -13.96 -17.66 6.04
CA GLU A 148 -13.12 -18.63 5.33
C GLU A 148 -13.17 -18.38 3.82
N GLN A 149 -14.35 -18.10 3.29
CA GLN A 149 -14.55 -17.80 1.87
C GLN A 149 -13.86 -16.48 1.47
N ILE A 150 -14.00 -15.43 2.29
CA ILE A 150 -13.26 -14.17 2.09
C ILE A 150 -11.75 -14.40 2.18
N GLY A 151 -11.29 -15.22 3.13
CA GLY A 151 -9.88 -15.59 3.27
C GLY A 151 -9.33 -16.33 2.06
N ALA A 152 -10.11 -17.24 1.48
CA ALA A 152 -9.77 -17.96 0.25
C ALA A 152 -9.66 -17.02 -0.95
N ASP A 153 -10.60 -16.09 -1.11
CA ASP A 153 -10.55 -15.06 -2.18
C ASP A 153 -9.33 -14.15 -2.01
N VAL A 154 -9.00 -13.74 -0.79
CA VAL A 154 -7.79 -12.95 -0.51
C VAL A 154 -6.52 -13.71 -0.87
N LEU A 155 -6.44 -15.01 -0.55
CA LEU A 155 -5.29 -15.85 -0.93
C LEU A 155 -5.17 -15.98 -2.46
N GLN A 156 -6.30 -16.12 -3.16
CA GLN A 156 -6.34 -16.17 -4.61
C GLN A 156 -5.86 -14.85 -5.25
N ASP A 157 -6.30 -13.72 -4.73
CA ASP A 157 -5.87 -12.40 -5.19
C ASP A 157 -4.39 -12.13 -4.90
N LEU A 158 -3.89 -12.52 -3.74
CA LEU A 158 -2.45 -12.44 -3.42
C LEU A 158 -1.61 -13.30 -4.37
N SER A 159 -2.09 -14.50 -4.72
CA SER A 159 -1.44 -15.36 -5.70
C SER A 159 -1.39 -14.70 -7.08
N ARG A 160 -2.50 -14.09 -7.52
CA ARG A 160 -2.58 -13.37 -8.80
C ARG A 160 -1.70 -12.12 -8.84
N GLN A 161 -1.63 -11.39 -7.72
CA GLN A 161 -0.72 -10.26 -7.55
C GLN A 161 0.75 -10.70 -7.60
N ARG A 162 1.10 -11.82 -6.95
CA ARG A 162 2.45 -12.40 -7.03
C ARG A 162 2.83 -12.74 -8.48
N GLU A 163 1.92 -13.33 -9.24
CA GLU A 163 2.15 -13.63 -10.66
C GLU A 163 2.37 -12.36 -11.48
N THR A 164 1.59 -11.30 -11.22
CA THR A 164 1.73 -10.00 -11.88
C THR A 164 3.08 -9.35 -11.56
N ILE A 165 3.51 -9.37 -10.30
CA ILE A 165 4.82 -8.87 -9.86
C ILE A 165 5.96 -9.65 -10.51
N ASN A 166 5.85 -10.98 -10.61
CA ASN A 166 6.86 -11.79 -11.27
C ASN A 166 6.97 -11.44 -12.77
N ARG A 167 5.84 -11.28 -13.47
CA ARG A 167 5.84 -10.84 -14.87
C ARG A 167 6.44 -9.45 -15.05
N ALA A 168 6.15 -8.51 -14.14
CA ALA A 168 6.74 -7.18 -14.17
C ALA A 168 8.27 -7.24 -13.94
N ARG A 169 8.74 -8.08 -13.02
CA ARG A 169 10.17 -8.32 -12.79
C ARG A 169 10.86 -8.94 -13.99
N ASP A 170 10.25 -9.92 -14.65
CA ASP A 170 10.82 -10.53 -15.85
C ASP A 170 10.94 -9.50 -16.98
N ARG A 171 9.91 -8.67 -17.19
CA ARG A 171 9.96 -7.56 -18.16
C ARG A 171 11.00 -6.48 -17.83
N LEU A 172 11.19 -6.15 -16.55
CA LEU A 172 12.24 -5.24 -16.12
C LEU A 172 13.64 -5.83 -16.39
N ARG A 173 13.82 -7.12 -16.11
CA ARG A 173 15.09 -7.82 -16.37
C ARG A 173 15.39 -7.92 -17.87
N GLU A 174 14.37 -8.07 -18.69
CA GLU A 174 14.49 -8.06 -20.16
C GLU A 174 14.76 -6.64 -20.69
N GLY A 175 14.12 -5.62 -20.12
CA GLY A 175 14.38 -4.21 -20.40
C GLY A 175 15.80 -3.74 -20.03
N ASP A 176 16.38 -4.25 -18.93
CA ASP A 176 17.78 -3.99 -18.55
C ASP A 176 18.78 -4.54 -19.58
N ILE A 177 18.44 -5.67 -20.23
CA ILE A 177 19.26 -6.25 -21.31
C ILE A 177 19.19 -5.38 -22.57
N ASP A 178 18.02 -4.80 -22.88
CA ASP A 178 17.84 -3.90 -24.03
C ASP A 178 18.43 -2.49 -23.80
N LEU A 179 18.44 -2.00 -22.55
CA LEU A 179 19.13 -0.75 -22.18
C LEU A 179 20.65 -0.88 -22.34
N SER A 180 21.21 -2.04 -21.99
CA SER A 180 22.63 -2.34 -22.17
C SER A 180 23.04 -2.32 -23.65
N ARG A 181 22.22 -2.87 -24.55
CA ARG A 181 22.45 -2.79 -26.01
C ARG A 181 22.29 -1.37 -26.56
N SER A 182 21.34 -0.60 -26.05
CA SER A 182 21.10 0.78 -26.51
C SER A 182 22.25 1.72 -26.15
N ASN A 183 22.86 1.55 -24.96
CA ASN A 183 24.07 2.30 -24.57
C ASN A 183 25.28 2.00 -25.48
N GLN A 184 25.39 0.77 -25.98
CA GLN A 184 26.46 0.40 -26.90
C GLN A 184 26.27 1.03 -28.29
N ILE A 185 25.04 1.16 -28.78
CA ILE A 185 24.73 1.80 -30.07
C ILE A 185 24.88 3.33 -29.97
N ALA A 186 24.41 3.94 -28.87
CA ALA A 186 24.51 5.38 -28.65
C ALA A 186 25.97 5.86 -28.52
N SER A 187 26.82 5.10 -27.82
CA SER A 187 28.24 5.45 -27.68
C SER A 187 28.99 5.40 -29.02
N ASN A 188 28.64 4.47 -29.92
CA ASN A 188 29.23 4.41 -31.27
C ASN A 188 28.79 5.59 -32.17
N MET A 189 27.57 6.08 -32.01
CA MET A 189 27.12 7.31 -32.69
C MET A 189 27.81 8.56 -32.14
N LEU A 190 27.99 8.65 -30.81
CA LEU A 190 28.63 9.78 -30.15
C LEU A 190 30.10 9.95 -30.60
N HIS A 191 30.85 8.84 -30.66
CA HIS A 191 32.24 8.86 -31.13
C HIS A 191 32.37 9.30 -32.60
N ARG A 192 31.45 8.88 -33.49
CA ARG A 192 31.45 9.33 -34.90
C ARG A 192 31.24 10.83 -35.03
N ILE A 193 30.35 11.43 -34.22
CA ILE A 193 30.08 12.87 -34.27
C ILE A 193 31.31 13.66 -33.80
N ILE A 194 31.95 13.24 -32.71
CA ILE A 194 33.14 13.92 -32.17
C ILE A 194 34.29 13.89 -33.19
N GLN A 195 34.55 12.75 -33.84
CA GLN A 195 35.59 12.62 -34.87
C GLN A 195 35.36 13.56 -36.05
N SER A 196 34.12 13.64 -36.55
CA SER A 196 33.79 14.51 -37.69
C SER A 196 34.03 16.00 -37.38
N ARG A 197 33.71 16.45 -36.15
CA ARG A 197 33.96 17.83 -35.73
C ARG A 197 35.45 18.13 -35.54
N LEU A 198 36.22 17.17 -35.04
CA LEU A 198 37.66 17.32 -34.82
C LEU A 198 38.42 17.47 -36.13
N ILE A 199 38.07 16.68 -37.16
CA ILE A 199 38.65 16.82 -38.51
C ILE A 199 38.39 18.20 -39.10
N LEU A 200 37.16 18.71 -38.96
CA LEU A 200 36.79 20.04 -39.48
C LEU A 200 37.59 21.16 -38.79
N LEU A 201 37.78 21.06 -37.47
CA LEU A 201 38.57 22.02 -36.71
C LEU A 201 40.05 22.01 -37.13
N ILE A 202 40.66 20.82 -37.31
CA ILE A 202 42.04 20.71 -37.81
C ILE A 202 42.18 21.36 -39.19
N LEU A 203 41.24 21.07 -40.11
CA LEU A 203 41.27 21.63 -41.46
C LEU A 203 41.21 23.17 -41.44
N PHE A 204 40.35 23.74 -40.59
CA PHE A 204 40.26 25.19 -40.41
C PHE A 204 41.59 25.80 -39.94
N PHE A 205 42.24 25.20 -38.93
CA PHE A 205 43.54 25.67 -38.46
C PHE A 205 44.64 25.57 -39.52
N VAL A 206 44.70 24.48 -40.28
CA VAL A 206 45.67 24.32 -41.37
C VAL A 206 45.49 25.41 -42.42
N LEU A 207 44.24 25.71 -42.81
CA LEU A 207 43.93 26.76 -43.78
C LEU A 207 44.32 28.15 -43.25
N MET A 208 44.07 28.39 -41.96
CA MET A 208 44.44 29.64 -41.28
C MET A 208 45.97 29.85 -41.26
N ILE A 209 46.74 28.79 -40.97
CA ILE A 209 48.21 28.81 -41.02
C ILE A 209 48.72 29.08 -42.44
N LEU A 210 48.15 28.42 -43.45
CA LEU A 210 48.54 28.66 -44.85
C LEU A 210 48.29 30.11 -45.27
N LEU A 211 47.18 30.71 -44.83
CA LEU A 211 46.89 32.12 -45.07
C LEU A 211 47.94 33.05 -44.43
N LEU A 212 48.32 32.78 -43.18
CA LEU A 212 49.36 33.56 -42.50
C LEU A 212 50.70 33.48 -43.21
N VAL A 213 51.11 32.28 -43.62
CA VAL A 213 52.37 32.07 -44.36
C VAL A 213 52.33 32.81 -45.70
N PHE A 214 51.21 32.73 -46.43
CA PHE A 214 51.05 33.44 -47.69
C PHE A 214 51.18 34.95 -47.51
N ILE A 215 50.52 35.52 -46.51
CA ILE A 215 50.60 36.96 -46.20
C ILE A 215 52.04 37.36 -45.84
N TYR A 216 52.73 36.56 -45.02
CA TYR A 216 54.12 36.83 -44.65
C TYR A 216 55.07 36.85 -45.83
N TYR A 217 54.87 35.98 -46.82
CA TYR A 217 55.68 35.97 -48.05
C TYR A 217 55.29 37.04 -49.07
N ALA A 218 54.04 37.51 -49.03
CA ALA A 218 53.52 38.52 -49.96
C ALA A 218 53.84 39.96 -49.55
N ILE A 219 54.10 40.20 -48.25
CA ILE A 219 54.57 41.46 -47.67
C ILE A 219 56.09 41.54 -47.78
#